data_AF-A0A3M1ZXH2-F1
#
_entry.id   AF-A0A3M1ZXH2-F1
#
_cell.length_a   1.000
_cell.length_b   1.000
_cell.length_c   1.000
_cell.angle_alpha   90.00
_cell.angle_beta   90.00
_cell.angle_gamma   90.00
#
_symmetry.space_group_name_H-M   'P 1'
#
loop_
_entity.id
_entity.type
_entity.pdbx_description
1 polymer ?
#
loop_
_entity_poly.entity_id
_entity_poly.type
_entity_poly.pdbx_seq_one_letter_code
_entity_poly.pdbx_strand_id
1 'polypeptide(L)'
;MTAGSILIGISILVLTALFVARPFLIATRNQSIPFQNARHQLQAQKEALLVQIHQLDFDYETGKIPPEVYQPQRTQLVNAAANILRQLDQLTETNKDLVAQIEAAIAQIRQSRPKPTAVSTRTLAYCPQCGQPVETGDKFCAACGHKLHSN
;
A
#
# COMPACT_ATOMS: atom_id res chain seq x y z
N MET A 1 34.97 39.34 16.58
CA MET A 1 34.57 37.95 16.87
C MET A 1 33.06 37.70 16.71
N THR A 2 32.23 38.73 16.47
CA THR A 2 30.76 38.60 16.33
C THR A 2 30.30 38.33 14.90
N ALA A 3 31.02 38.81 13.88
CA ALA A 3 30.65 38.59 12.49
C ALA A 3 30.61 37.09 12.10
N GLY A 4 31.53 36.28 12.63
CA GLY A 4 31.58 34.85 12.35
C GLY A 4 30.39 34.08 12.95
N SER A 5 30.01 34.36 14.20
CA SER A 5 28.86 33.70 14.83
C SER A 5 27.53 34.10 14.19
N ILE A 6 27.41 35.35 13.74
CA ILE A 6 26.22 35.83 13.01
C ILE A 6 26.06 35.08 11.68
N LEU A 7 27.14 34.91 10.91
CA LEU A 7 27.09 34.17 9.64
C LEU A 7 26.72 32.70 9.82
N ILE A 8 27.25 32.05 10.86
CA ILE A 8 26.90 30.65 11.19
C ILE A 8 25.41 30.56 11.58
N GLY A 9 24.91 31.47 12.40
CA GLY A 9 23.50 31.51 12.79
C GLY A 9 22.55 31.65 11.59
N ILE A 10 22.87 32.56 10.67
CA ILE A 10 22.06 32.77 9.44
C ILE A 10 22.10 31.52 8.56
N SER A 11 23.27 30.90 8.38
CA SER A 11 23.41 29.69 7.56
C SER A 11 22.52 28.54 8.06
N ILE A 12 22.50 28.30 9.38
CA ILE A 12 21.67 27.28 10.01
C ILE A 12 20.18 27.61 9.87
N LEU A 13 19.81 28.88 10.06
CA LEU A 13 18.43 29.34 9.93
C LEU A 13 17.91 29.15 8.50
N VAL A 14 18.72 29.46 7.49
CA VAL A 14 18.34 29.26 6.08
C VAL A 14 18.22 27.77 5.75
N LEU A 15 19.15 26.94 6.20
CA LEU A 15 19.11 25.49 5.97
C LEU A 15 17.88 24.84 6.61
N THR A 16 17.56 25.21 7.85
CA THR A 16 16.38 24.70 8.56
C THR A 16 15.09 25.19 7.91
N ALA A 17 15.02 26.48 7.53
CA ALA A 17 13.89 27.02 6.79
C ALA A 17 13.68 26.30 5.45
N LEU A 18 14.74 26.03 4.69
CA LEU A 18 14.65 25.26 3.43
C LEU A 18 14.23 23.82 3.65
N PHE A 19 14.73 23.16 4.70
CA PHE A 19 14.35 21.79 5.03
C PHE A 19 12.85 21.69 5.38
N VAL A 20 12.33 22.64 6.17
CA VAL A 20 10.92 22.71 6.56
C VAL A 20 10.02 23.18 5.40
N ALA A 21 10.50 24.05 4.52
CA ALA A 21 9.76 24.51 3.35
C ALA A 21 9.76 23.47 2.20
N ARG A 22 10.71 22.54 2.19
CA ARG A 22 10.84 21.47 1.19
C ARG A 22 9.54 20.68 0.96
N PRO A 23 8.80 20.19 1.98
CA PRO A 23 7.52 19.50 1.75
C PRO A 23 6.43 20.39 1.14
N PHE A 24 6.48 21.71 1.33
CA PHE A 24 5.53 22.64 0.73
C PHE A 24 5.88 22.98 -0.73
N LEU A 25 7.17 23.02 -1.06
CA LEU A 25 7.65 23.31 -2.41
C LEU A 25 7.63 22.07 -3.32
N ILE A 26 7.89 20.90 -2.73
CA ILE A 26 7.84 19.63 -3.43
C ILE A 26 6.49 19.00 -3.09
N ALA A 27 5.47 19.34 -3.87
CA ALA A 27 4.26 18.54 -3.96
C ALA A 27 4.65 17.16 -4.49
N THR A 28 5.11 16.29 -3.60
CA THR A 28 5.24 14.86 -3.87
C THR A 28 3.82 14.41 -4.17
N ARG A 29 3.51 14.32 -5.46
CA ARG A 29 2.23 13.82 -5.95
C ARG A 29 2.21 12.34 -5.63
N ASN A 30 1.91 12.01 -4.37
CA ASN A 30 1.75 10.66 -3.88
C ASN A 30 0.41 10.15 -4.43
N GLN A 31 0.40 9.75 -5.71
CA GLN A 31 -0.79 9.35 -6.45
C GLN A 31 -1.43 8.05 -5.95
N SER A 32 -0.86 7.39 -4.93
CA SER A 32 -1.35 6.14 -4.35
C SER A 32 -2.42 6.33 -3.25
N ILE A 33 -2.56 7.53 -2.67
CA ILE A 33 -3.53 7.83 -1.60
C ILE A 33 -5.00 8.03 -2.06
N PRO A 34 -5.33 8.61 -3.24
CA PRO A 34 -6.73 8.93 -3.57
C PRO A 34 -7.63 7.71 -3.78
N PHE A 35 -7.11 6.60 -4.32
CA PHE A 35 -7.89 5.38 -4.54
C PHE A 35 -8.29 4.68 -3.23
N GLN A 36 -7.38 4.61 -2.26
CA GLN A 36 -7.67 4.03 -0.94
C GLN A 36 -8.72 4.87 -0.21
N ASN A 37 -8.58 6.20 -0.24
CA ASN A 37 -9.52 7.11 0.39
C ASN A 37 -10.95 6.97 -0.19
N ALA A 38 -11.07 6.87 -1.52
CA ALA A 38 -12.36 6.69 -2.18
C ALA A 38 -13.03 5.36 -1.79
N ARG A 39 -12.29 4.24 -1.74
CA ARG A 39 -12.82 2.95 -1.29
C ARG A 39 -13.26 3.00 0.18
N HIS A 40 -12.46 3.57 1.07
CA HIS A 40 -12.80 3.70 2.48
C HIS A 40 -14.06 4.54 2.70
N GLN A 41 -14.22 5.64 1.93
CA GLN A 41 -15.42 6.45 1.99
C GLN A 41 -16.68 5.68 1.54
N LEU A 42 -16.59 4.90 0.47
CA LEU A 42 -17.71 4.06 0.00
C LEU A 42 -18.04 2.93 0.99
N GLN A 43 -17.02 2.35 1.64
CA GLN A 43 -17.23 1.35 2.70
C GLN A 43 -17.98 1.94 3.89
N ALA A 44 -17.58 3.13 4.35
CA ALA A 44 -18.28 3.82 5.44
C ALA A 44 -19.73 4.17 5.07
N GLN A 45 -19.98 4.60 3.83
CA GLN A 45 -21.36 4.87 3.34
C GLN A 45 -22.21 3.60 3.31
N LYS A 46 -21.65 2.46 2.87
CA LYS A 46 -22.33 1.16 2.92
C LYS A 46 -22.71 0.80 4.35
N GLU A 47 -21.78 0.90 5.29
CA GLU A 47 -22.03 0.57 6.70
C GLU A 47 -23.12 1.47 7.30
N ALA A 48 -23.09 2.77 7.00
CA ALA A 48 -24.13 3.71 7.43
C ALA A 48 -25.52 3.35 6.88
N LEU A 49 -25.63 2.99 5.60
CA LEU A 49 -26.90 2.58 5.00
C LEU A 49 -27.42 1.27 5.59
N LEU A 50 -26.54 0.29 5.88
CA LEU A 50 -26.94 -0.96 6.50
C LEU A 50 -27.49 -0.74 7.92
N VAL A 51 -26.85 0.13 8.70
CA VAL A 51 -27.36 0.52 10.02
C VAL A 51 -28.74 1.17 9.88
N GLN A 52 -28.93 2.05 8.89
CA GLN A 52 -30.21 2.72 8.67
C GLN A 52 -31.33 1.75 8.26
N ILE A 53 -31.04 0.77 7.39
CA ILE A 53 -31.99 -0.29 7.03
C ILE A 53 -32.37 -1.10 8.27
N HIS A 54 -31.37 -1.52 9.06
CA HIS A 54 -31.61 -2.30 10.26
C HIS A 54 -32.47 -1.53 11.29
N GLN A 55 -32.23 -0.24 11.45
CA GLN A 55 -33.04 0.61 12.33
C GLN A 55 -34.48 0.74 11.82
N LEU A 56 -34.68 0.91 10.51
CA LEU A 56 -36.01 0.96 9.90
C LEU A 56 -36.76 -0.37 10.09
N ASP A 57 -36.09 -1.49 9.86
CA ASP A 57 -36.65 -2.84 10.06
C ASP A 57 -37.07 -3.02 11.53
N PHE A 58 -36.24 -2.61 12.49
CA PHE A 58 -36.56 -2.67 13.91
C PHE A 58 -37.77 -1.80 14.29
N ASP A 59 -37.86 -0.58 13.76
CA ASP A 59 -39.01 0.30 14.04
C ASP A 59 -40.32 -0.26 13.47
N TYR A 60 -40.26 -0.98 12.33
CA TYR A 60 -41.41 -1.70 11.79
C TYR A 60 -41.80 -2.90 12.65
N GLU A 61 -40.84 -3.73 13.04
CA GLU A 61 -41.07 -4.91 13.89
C GLU A 61 -41.63 -4.54 15.27
N THR A 62 -41.23 -3.39 15.81
CA THR A 62 -41.76 -2.87 17.08
C THR A 62 -43.09 -2.13 16.94
N GLY A 63 -43.65 -2.05 15.73
CA GLY A 63 -44.95 -1.44 15.45
C GLY A 63 -44.95 0.09 15.54
N LYS A 64 -43.79 0.75 15.53
CA LYS A 64 -43.69 2.22 15.55
C LYS A 64 -44.05 2.85 14.21
N ILE A 65 -43.89 2.11 13.12
CA ILE A 65 -44.18 2.58 11.77
C ILE A 65 -45.15 1.66 11.04
N PRO A 66 -46.13 2.21 10.32
CA PRO A 66 -47.10 1.44 9.57
C PRO A 66 -46.52 0.98 8.20
N PRO A 67 -47.06 -0.11 7.61
CA PRO A 67 -46.49 -0.75 6.42
C PRO A 67 -46.46 0.15 5.17
N GLU A 68 -47.37 1.13 5.09
CA GLU A 68 -47.45 2.10 3.98
C GLU A 68 -46.22 3.02 3.94
N VAL A 69 -45.58 3.27 5.08
CA VAL A 69 -44.36 4.09 5.20
C VAL A 69 -43.10 3.23 5.09
N TYR A 70 -43.13 2.02 5.66
CA TYR A 70 -42.00 1.10 5.69
C TYR A 70 -41.51 0.69 4.29
N GLN A 71 -42.42 0.18 3.44
CA GLN A 71 -42.05 -0.37 2.13
C GLN A 71 -41.36 0.62 1.17
N PRO A 72 -41.89 1.85 0.95
CA PRO A 72 -41.22 2.79 0.07
C PRO A 72 -39.84 3.20 0.61
N GLN A 73 -39.73 3.42 1.92
CA GLN A 73 -38.47 3.85 2.54
C GLN A 73 -37.40 2.75 2.49
N ARG A 74 -37.77 1.50 2.74
CA ARG A 74 -36.87 0.36 2.64
C ARG A 74 -36.35 0.17 1.22
N THR A 75 -37.24 0.28 0.23
CA THR A 75 -36.87 0.14 -1.18
C THR A 75 -35.86 1.21 -1.58
N GLN A 76 -36.04 2.46 -1.14
CA GLN A 76 -35.09 3.55 -1.40
C GLN A 76 -33.70 3.27 -0.79
N LEU A 77 -33.65 2.83 0.47
CA LEU A 77 -32.39 2.52 1.15
C LEU A 77 -31.65 1.34 0.49
N VAL A 78 -32.38 0.28 0.14
CA VAL A 78 -31.82 -0.89 -0.55
C VAL A 78 -31.26 -0.50 -1.92
N ASN A 79 -31.98 0.33 -2.68
CA ASN A 79 -31.50 0.83 -3.97
C ASN A 79 -30.24 1.70 -3.83
N ALA A 80 -30.18 2.55 -2.80
CA ALA A 80 -28.98 3.32 -2.49
C ALA A 80 -27.79 2.40 -2.15
N ALA A 81 -28.00 1.39 -1.30
CA ALA A 81 -26.97 0.42 -0.94
C ALA A 81 -26.48 -0.38 -2.16
N ALA A 82 -27.38 -0.82 -3.04
CA ALA A 82 -27.04 -1.52 -4.27
C ALA A 82 -26.16 -0.67 -5.20
N ASN A 83 -26.42 0.63 -5.28
CA ASN A 83 -25.59 1.55 -6.08
C ASN A 83 -24.16 1.68 -5.51
N ILE A 84 -24.01 1.79 -4.20
CA ILE A 84 -22.69 1.84 -3.54
C ILE A 84 -21.92 0.52 -3.74
N LEU A 85 -22.60 -0.63 -3.66
CA LEU A 85 -21.98 -1.93 -3.92
C LEU A 85 -21.43 -2.03 -5.35
N ARG A 86 -22.19 -1.59 -6.36
CA ARG A 86 -21.70 -1.57 -7.75
C ARG A 86 -20.44 -0.71 -7.91
N GLN A 87 -20.37 0.43 -7.21
CA GLN A 87 -19.17 1.30 -7.25
C GLN A 87 -17.96 0.61 -6.60
N LEU A 88 -18.17 -0.10 -5.49
CA LEU A 88 -17.12 -0.89 -4.84
C LEU A 88 -16.63 -2.04 -5.74
N ASP A 89 -17.54 -2.70 -6.45
CA ASP A 89 -17.20 -3.78 -7.40
C ASP A 89 -16.35 -3.25 -8.56
N GLN A 90 -16.73 -2.11 -9.15
CA GLN A 90 -15.94 -1.45 -10.20
C GLN A 90 -14.51 -1.12 -9.74
N LEU A 91 -14.36 -0.57 -8.54
CA LEU A 91 -13.05 -0.30 -7.96
C LEU A 91 -12.28 -1.61 -7.72
N THR A 92 -12.97 -2.70 -7.37
CA THR A 92 -12.33 -3.99 -7.08
C THR A 92 -11.80 -4.62 -8.36
N GLU A 93 -12.56 -4.60 -9.45
CA GLU A 93 -12.10 -5.08 -10.76
C GLU A 93 -10.97 -4.20 -11.30
N THR A 94 -11.06 -2.87 -11.18
CA THR A 94 -9.96 -1.96 -11.58
C THR A 94 -8.66 -2.29 -10.83
N ASN A 95 -8.75 -2.59 -9.53
CA ASN A 95 -7.60 -2.97 -8.73
C ASN A 95 -7.03 -4.33 -9.17
N LYS A 96 -7.89 -5.31 -9.43
CA LYS A 96 -7.50 -6.64 -9.91
C LYS A 96 -6.80 -6.58 -11.27
N ASP A 97 -7.31 -5.79 -12.21
CA ASP A 97 -6.68 -5.58 -13.51
C ASP A 97 -5.30 -4.92 -13.37
N LEU A 98 -5.17 -3.95 -12.47
CA LEU A 98 -3.90 -3.30 -12.19
C LEU A 98 -2.89 -4.30 -11.58
N VAL A 99 -3.33 -5.12 -10.62
CA VAL A 99 -2.51 -6.18 -10.02
C VAL A 99 -2.04 -7.17 -11.09
N ALA A 100 -2.94 -7.60 -11.99
CA ALA A 100 -2.58 -8.51 -13.08
C ALA A 100 -1.53 -7.90 -14.03
N GLN A 101 -1.64 -6.61 -14.36
CA GLN A 101 -0.65 -5.89 -15.18
C GLN A 101 0.72 -5.80 -14.48
N ILE A 102 0.72 -5.53 -13.18
CA ILE A 102 1.95 -5.49 -12.37
C ILE A 102 2.62 -6.86 -12.35
N GLU A 103 1.87 -7.94 -12.11
CA GLU A 103 2.41 -9.30 -12.13
C GLU A 103 2.98 -9.68 -13.50
N ALA A 104 2.30 -9.32 -14.59
CA ALA A 104 2.79 -9.52 -15.94
C ALA A 104 4.11 -8.75 -16.19
N ALA A 105 4.19 -7.49 -15.77
CA ALA A 105 5.40 -6.68 -15.88
C ALA A 105 6.56 -7.28 -15.05
N ILE A 106 6.29 -7.73 -13.83
CA ILE A 106 7.28 -8.41 -12.98
C ILE A 106 7.77 -9.70 -13.65
N ALA A 107 6.89 -10.48 -14.26
CA ALA A 107 7.26 -11.70 -14.98
C ALA A 107 8.21 -11.40 -16.15
N GLN A 108 7.94 -10.36 -16.95
CA GLN A 108 8.83 -9.93 -18.03
C GLN A 108 10.21 -9.51 -17.52
N ILE A 109 10.26 -8.74 -16.41
CA ILE A 109 11.53 -8.34 -15.77
C ILE A 109 12.31 -9.57 -15.26
N ARG A 110 11.62 -10.58 -14.70
CA ARG A 110 12.25 -11.82 -14.24
C ARG A 110 12.81 -12.68 -15.38
N GLN A 111 12.19 -12.66 -16.55
CA GLN A 111 12.65 -13.40 -17.73
C GLN A 111 13.84 -12.71 -18.42
N SER A 112 13.86 -11.37 -18.43
CA SER A 112 14.93 -10.56 -19.02
C SER A 112 16.15 -10.42 -18.11
N ARG A 113 15.99 -10.58 -16.79
CA ARG A 113 17.13 -10.83 -15.92
C ARG A 113 17.70 -12.20 -16.27
N PRO A 114 19.00 -12.31 -16.58
CA PRO A 114 19.62 -13.63 -16.60
C PRO A 114 19.34 -14.26 -15.24
N LYS A 115 18.58 -15.36 -15.24
CA LYS A 115 18.59 -16.32 -14.14
C LYS A 115 20.06 -16.49 -13.79
N PRO A 116 20.52 -16.33 -12.53
CA PRO A 116 21.91 -16.58 -12.20
C PRO A 116 22.20 -17.99 -12.70
N THR A 117 22.88 -18.06 -13.84
CA THR A 117 23.15 -19.29 -14.53
C THR A 117 24.07 -20.00 -13.58
N ALA A 118 23.66 -21.20 -13.19
CA ALA A 118 24.53 -22.11 -12.47
C ALA A 118 25.88 -22.11 -13.18
N VAL A 119 26.85 -21.52 -12.47
CA VAL A 119 28.26 -21.83 -12.44
C VAL A 119 28.77 -22.62 -13.65
N SER A 120 29.51 -21.97 -14.54
CA SER A 120 30.58 -22.66 -15.25
C SER A 120 31.91 -22.28 -14.58
N THR A 121 32.37 -23.21 -13.75
CA THR A 121 33.73 -23.35 -13.19
C THR A 121 34.17 -22.28 -12.19
N ARG A 122 33.41 -22.08 -11.10
CA ARG A 122 33.92 -21.45 -9.87
C ARG A 122 34.03 -22.51 -8.78
N THR A 123 35.17 -22.55 -8.12
CA THR A 123 35.46 -23.48 -7.02
C THR A 123 34.38 -23.33 -5.96
N LEU A 124 33.62 -24.39 -5.69
CA LEU A 124 32.60 -24.39 -4.65
C LEU A 124 33.30 -24.55 -3.29
N ALA A 125 33.09 -23.59 -2.39
CA ALA A 125 33.43 -23.74 -0.98
C ALA A 125 32.17 -24.09 -0.19
N TYR A 126 32.32 -24.55 1.05
CA TYR A 126 31.21 -24.82 1.95
C TYR A 126 31.22 -23.84 3.11
N CYS A 127 30.05 -23.37 3.51
CA CYS A 127 29.93 -22.50 4.68
C CYS A 127 30.32 -23.27 5.96
N PRO A 128 31.25 -22.77 6.78
CA PRO A 128 31.70 -23.47 7.99
C PRO A 128 30.62 -23.54 9.08
N GLN A 129 29.58 -22.69 9.01
CA GLN A 129 28.53 -22.66 10.03
C GLN A 129 27.36 -23.60 9.70
N CYS A 130 26.92 -23.67 8.44
CA CYS A 130 25.71 -24.40 8.05
C CYS A 130 25.92 -25.50 7.01
N GLY A 131 27.13 -25.62 6.45
CA GLY A 131 27.48 -26.64 5.46
C GLY A 131 26.85 -26.44 4.07
N GLN A 132 26.15 -25.34 3.82
CA GLN A 132 25.62 -25.04 2.48
C GLN A 132 26.75 -24.63 1.52
N PRO A 133 26.65 -24.99 0.24
CA PRO A 133 27.61 -24.54 -0.77
C PRO A 133 27.55 -23.01 -0.92
N VAL A 134 28.71 -22.39 -1.02
CA VAL A 134 28.90 -20.93 -1.16
C VAL A 134 29.93 -20.66 -2.26
N GLU A 135 29.80 -19.54 -2.96
CA GLU A 135 30.73 -19.20 -4.05
C GLU A 135 32.00 -18.54 -3.49
N THR A 136 33.17 -18.89 -4.05
CA THR A 136 34.43 -18.22 -3.72
C THR A 136 34.35 -16.74 -4.11
N GLY A 137 34.31 -15.85 -3.12
CA GLY A 137 34.11 -14.41 -3.27
C GLY A 137 32.86 -13.88 -2.56
N ASP A 138 31.95 -14.76 -2.14
CA ASP A 138 30.83 -14.39 -1.28
C ASP A 138 31.34 -13.83 0.04
N LYS A 139 30.80 -12.68 0.47
CA LYS A 139 31.11 -12.08 1.78
C LYS A 139 30.25 -12.66 2.90
N PHE A 140 29.10 -13.24 2.54
CA PHE A 140 28.12 -13.80 3.46
C PHE A 140 27.43 -15.01 2.82
N CYS A 141 27.10 -16.02 3.62
CA CYS A 141 26.32 -17.17 3.17
C CYS A 141 24.86 -16.77 2.94
N ALA A 142 24.33 -17.00 1.73
CA ALA A 142 22.93 -16.71 1.41
C ALA A 142 21.90 -17.54 2.18
N ALA A 143 22.31 -18.67 2.77
CA ALA A 143 21.41 -19.57 3.51
C ALA A 143 21.32 -19.26 5.01
N CYS A 144 22.44 -18.93 5.66
CA CYS A 144 22.47 -18.71 7.11
C CYS A 144 22.97 -17.32 7.54
N GLY A 145 23.41 -16.48 6.60
CA GLY A 145 23.92 -15.13 6.88
C GLY A 145 25.34 -15.07 7.45
N HIS A 146 26.01 -16.21 7.67
CA HIS A 146 27.37 -16.24 8.21
C HIS A 146 28.35 -15.49 7.31
N LYS A 147 29.18 -14.63 7.90
CA LYS A 147 30.20 -13.88 7.17
C LYS A 147 31.32 -14.83 6.71
N LEU A 148 31.62 -14.80 5.42
CA LEU A 148 32.67 -15.62 4.82
C LEU A 148 33.90 -14.73 4.60
N HIS A 149 35.08 -15.22 4.99
CA HIS A 149 36.34 -14.52 4.79
C HIS A 149 36.88 -14.90 3.40
N SER A 150 36.69 -14.02 2.42
CA SER A 150 37.31 -14.13 1.10
C SER A 150 38.82 -13.93 1.25
N ASN A 151 39.63 -14.94 0.94
CA ASN A 151 41.09 -14.82 0.80
C ASN A 151 41.45 -14.94 -0.68
#